data_AF-A0A3B8P326-F1
#
_entry.id   AF-A0A3B8P326-F1
#
_cell.length_a   1.000
_cell.length_b   1.000
_cell.length_c   1.000
_cell.angle_alpha   90.00
_cell.angle_beta   90.00
_cell.angle_gamma   90.00
#
_symmetry.space_group_name_H-M   'P 1'
#
loop_
_entity.id
_entity.type
_entity.pdbx_description
1 polymer ?
#
loop_
_entity_poly.entity_id
_entity_poly.type
_entity_poly.pdbx_seq_one_letter_code
_entity_poly.pdbx_strand_id
1 'polypeptide(L)'
;MKILFAASEALPFIASGGLADVAGALPKALCENGVDCRVILPLYSGIKQQWRERMTYLTSFSVPLGWRRQYCGVFTAEANGVTYYFVG
;
A
#
# COMPACT_ATOMS: atom_id res chain seq x y z
N MET A 1 13.90 -12.25 6.92
CA MET A 1 12.63 -12.68 6.28
C MET A 1 11.97 -11.45 5.66
N LYS A 2 11.31 -11.59 4.50
CA LYS A 2 10.64 -10.47 3.80
C LYS A 2 9.15 -10.75 3.66
N ILE A 3 8.30 -9.79 4.03
CA ILE A 3 6.84 -9.95 4.04
C ILE A 3 6.20 -8.77 3.29
N LEU A 4 5.26 -9.08 2.39
CA LEU A 4 4.40 -8.09 1.76
C LEU A 4 2.94 -8.39 2.14
N PHE A 5 2.35 -7.50 2.93
CA PHE A 5 0.93 -7.53 3.26
C PHE A 5 0.13 -6.95 2.09
N ALA A 6 -0.84 -7.69 1.58
CA ALA A 6 -1.82 -7.19 0.63
C ALA A 6 -3.15 -6.96 1.35
N ALA A 7 -3.65 -5.72 1.32
CA ALA A 7 -4.90 -5.35 1.99
C ALA A 7 -5.70 -4.37 1.13
N SER A 8 -7.01 -4.31 1.35
CA SER A 8 -7.86 -3.28 0.75
C SER A 8 -7.79 -1.94 1.50
N GLU A 9 -7.32 -1.93 2.75
CA GLU A 9 -7.24 -0.71 3.55
C GLU A 9 -6.13 -0.81 4.60
N ALA A 10 -5.52 0.33 4.94
CA ALA A 10 -4.57 0.47 6.04
C ALA A 10 -4.42 1.94 6.46
N LEU A 11 -4.36 2.18 7.76
CA LEU A 11 -4.01 3.49 8.29
C LEU A 11 -2.53 3.82 8.04
N PRO A 12 -2.18 5.08 7.73
CA PRO A 12 -3.03 6.27 7.75
C PRO A 12 -3.66 6.66 6.40
N PHE A 13 -3.61 5.79 5.39
CA PHE A 13 -3.96 6.13 4.01
C PHE A 13 -5.46 6.06 3.71
N ILE A 14 -6.08 4.94 4.06
CA ILE A 14 -7.50 4.69 3.80
C ILE A 14 -8.05 3.73 4.85
N ALA A 15 -9.26 3.99 5.32
CA ALA A 15 -9.95 3.16 6.29
C ALA A 15 -11.46 3.26 6.09
N SER A 16 -12.13 2.11 6.14
CA SER A 16 -13.57 1.94 6.18
C SER A 16 -14.01 1.13 7.40
N GLY A 17 -13.12 0.30 7.98
CA GLY A 17 -13.37 -0.45 9.21
C GLY A 17 -12.09 -0.93 9.89
N GLY A 18 -12.22 -1.98 10.73
CA GLY A 18 -11.14 -2.46 11.60
C GLY A 18 -10.00 -3.18 10.90
N LEU A 19 -10.14 -3.54 9.61
CA LEU A 19 -9.02 -4.11 8.85
C LEU A 19 -7.90 -3.07 8.70
N ALA A 20 -8.26 -1.79 8.54
CA ALA A 20 -7.27 -0.72 8.39
C ALA A 20 -6.36 -0.56 9.62
N ASP A 21 -6.89 -0.80 10.81
CA ASP A 21 -6.13 -0.78 12.07
C ASP A 21 -5.09 -1.90 12.10
N VAL A 22 -5.51 -3.14 11.77
CA VAL A 22 -4.62 -4.32 11.78
C VAL A 22 -3.56 -4.21 10.69
N ALA A 23 -3.96 -3.85 9.47
CA ALA A 23 -3.08 -3.72 8.33
C ALA A 23 -2.11 -2.53 8.44
N GLY A 24 -2.40 -1.54 9.30
CA GLY A 24 -1.47 -0.47 9.65
C GLY A 24 -0.54 -0.82 10.82
N ALA A 25 -1.08 -1.42 11.88
CA ALA A 25 -0.35 -1.64 13.12
C ALA A 25 0.58 -2.86 13.10
N LEU A 26 0.13 -4.00 12.53
CA LEU A 26 0.92 -5.23 12.55
C LEU A 26 2.19 -5.13 11.69
N PRO A 27 2.15 -4.60 10.44
CA PRO A 27 3.37 -4.42 9.66
C PRO A 27 4.38 -3.50 10.34
N LYS A 28 3.90 -2.44 10.99
CA LYS A 28 4.73 -1.54 11.79
C LYS A 28 5.44 -2.28 12.92
N ALA A 29 4.70 -3.03 13.73
CA ALA A 29 5.29 -3.80 14.83
C ALA A 29 6.33 -4.82 14.33
N LEU A 30 6.11 -5.44 13.17
CA LEU A 30 7.09 -6.35 12.57
C LEU A 30 8.35 -5.61 12.09
N CYS A 31 8.21 -4.44 11.46
CA CYS A 31 9.35 -3.60 11.10
C CYS A 31 10.18 -3.17 12.33
N GLU A 32 9.52 -2.79 13.42
CA GLU A 32 10.18 -2.44 14.68
C GLU A 32 10.98 -3.62 15.27
N ASN A 33 10.58 -4.86 14.99
CA ASN A 33 11.31 -6.08 15.34
C ASN A 33 12.37 -6.49 14.29
N GLY A 34 12.70 -5.62 13.34
CA GLY A 34 13.76 -5.86 12.33
C GLY A 34 13.34 -6.74 11.15
N VAL A 35 12.04 -7.00 10.97
CA VAL A 35 11.53 -7.72 9.80
C VAL A 35 11.32 -6.75 8.63
N ASP A 36 11.80 -7.07 7.43
CA ASP A 36 11.49 -6.29 6.21
C ASP A 36 10.03 -6.54 5.82
N CYS A 37 9.16 -5.66 6.31
CA CYS A 37 7.72 -5.75 6.15
C CYS A 37 7.18 -4.55 5.37
N ARG A 38 6.30 -4.81 4.41
CA ARG A 38 5.72 -3.79 3.52
C ARG A 38 4.24 -4.05 3.32
N VAL A 39 3.51 -3.04 2.85
CA VAL A 39 2.07 -3.13 2.60
C VAL A 39 1.76 -2.67 1.18
N ILE A 40 0.90 -3.38 0.46
CA ILE A 40 0.37 -2.96 -0.84
C ILE A 40 -1.14 -2.72 -0.73
N LEU A 41 -1.58 -1.56 -1.24
CA LEU A 41 -2.97 -1.09 -1.21
C LEU A 41 -3.41 -0.66 -2.62
N PRO A 42 -4.71 -0.66 -2.93
CA PRO A 42 -5.23 0.05 -4.09
C PRO A 42 -5.08 1.58 -3.94
N LEU A 43 -4.78 2.27 -5.04
CA LEU A 43 -4.67 3.73 -5.10
C LEU A 43 -6.06 4.38 -5.15
N TYR A 44 -6.83 4.30 -4.05
CA TYR A 44 -8.18 4.85 -3.98
C TYR A 44 -8.22 6.37 -4.10
N SER A 45 -9.23 6.89 -4.82
CA SER A 45 -9.55 8.33 -4.91
C SER A 45 -9.69 9.01 -3.54
N GLY A 46 -10.18 8.28 -2.53
CA GLY A 46 -10.38 8.76 -1.17
C GLY A 46 -9.11 8.96 -0.33
N ILE A 47 -7.93 8.53 -0.79
CA ILE A 47 -6.67 8.80 -0.07
C ILE A 47 -6.42 10.31 -0.05
N LYS A 48 -6.25 10.88 1.15
CA LYS A 48 -6.06 12.32 1.36
C LYS A 48 -4.89 12.87 0.54
N GLN A 49 -5.05 14.09 0.03
CA GLN A 49 -4.08 14.76 -0.84
C GLN A 49 -2.66 14.84 -0.24
N GLN A 50 -2.55 15.14 1.06
CA GLN A 50 -1.28 15.18 1.79
C GLN A 50 -0.46 13.88 1.71
N TRP A 51 -1.12 12.73 1.52
CA TRP A 51 -0.46 11.44 1.37
C TRP A 51 -0.10 11.18 -0.09
N ARG A 52 -0.97 11.57 -1.03
CA ARG A 52 -0.73 11.48 -2.47
C ARG A 52 0.51 12.27 -2.89
N GLU A 53 0.71 13.45 -2.31
CA GLU A 53 1.88 14.30 -2.60
C GLU A 53 3.21 13.68 -2.14
N ARG A 54 3.17 12.71 -1.21
CA ARG A 54 4.34 11.97 -0.75
C ARG A 54 4.58 10.69 -1.55
N MET A 55 3.67 10.32 -2.44
CA MET A 55 3.81 9.13 -3.27
C MET A 55 4.77 9.40 -4.41
N THR A 56 5.70 8.46 -4.62
CA THR A 56 6.63 8.46 -5.74
C THR A 56 6.24 7.36 -6.71
N TYR A 57 6.14 7.67 -8.00
CA TYR A 57 5.95 6.66 -9.03
C TYR A 57 7.18 5.74 -9.11
N LEU A 58 6.95 4.42 -9.11
CA LEU A 58 8.00 3.43 -9.23
C LEU A 58 8.06 2.80 -10.61
N THR A 59 6.93 2.29 -11.09
CA THR A 59 6.86 1.57 -12.36
C THR A 59 5.41 1.40 -12.81
N SER A 60 5.21 0.89 -14.01
CA SER A 60 3.90 0.45 -14.47
C SER A 60 4.04 -0.81 -15.33
N PHE A 61 2.98 -1.59 -15.35
CA PHE A 61 2.88 -2.76 -16.19
C PHE A 61 1.43 -3.01 -16.58
N SER A 62 1.25 -3.90 -17.54
CA SER A 62 -0.06 -4.28 -18.03
C SER A 62 -0.49 -5.61 -17.42
N VAL A 63 -1.60 -5.62 -16.68
CA VAL A 63 -2.17 -6.79 -16.02
C VAL A 63 -3.24 -7.43 -16.90
N PRO A 64 -3.13 -8.71 -17.27
CA PRO A 64 -4.21 -9.42 -17.94
C PRO A 64 -5.34 -9.67 -16.94
N LEU A 65 -6.54 -9.16 -17.24
CA LEU A 65 -7.75 -9.35 -16.45
C LEU A 65 -8.84 -9.94 -17.35
N GLY A 66 -8.94 -11.27 -17.34
CA GLY A 66 -9.84 -12.00 -18.23
C GLY A 66 -9.54 -11.67 -19.70
N TRP A 67 -10.49 -11.02 -20.37
CA TRP A 67 -10.41 -10.67 -21.79
C TRP A 67 -9.71 -9.34 -22.09
N ARG A 68 -9.35 -8.54 -21.07
CA ARG A 68 -8.72 -7.23 -21.25
C ARG A 68 -7.34 -7.16 -20.63
N ARG A 69 -6.58 -6.16 -21.05
CA ARG A 69 -5.32 -5.75 -20.43
C ARG A 69 -5.52 -4.42 -19.73
N GLN A 70 -5.28 -4.39 -18.42
CA GLN A 70 -5.46 -3.21 -17.58
C GLN A 70 -4.10 -2.58 -17.28
N TYR A 71 -3.98 -1.26 -17.44
CA TYR A 71 -2.83 -0.51 -16.94
C TYR A 71 -2.79 -0.60 -15.41
N CYS A 72 -1.61 -0.84 -14.84
CA CYS A 72 -1.36 -0.83 -13.41
C CYS A 72 -0.08 -0.02 -13.14
N GLY A 73 -0.25 1.19 -12.61
CA GLY A 73 0.82 1.99 -12.07
C GLY A 73 1.12 1.57 -10.63
N VAL A 74 2.39 1.58 -10.25
CA VAL A 74 2.86 1.33 -8.90
C VAL A 74 3.49 2.60 -8.36
N PHE A 75 2.98 3.05 -7.23
CA PHE A 75 3.53 4.16 -6.46
C PHE A 75 4.01 3.66 -5.11
N THR A 76 4.90 4.41 -4.47
CA THR A 76 5.41 4.10 -3.13
C THR A 76 5.39 5.31 -2.23
N ALA A 77 5.16 5.10 -0.95
CA ALA A 77 5.39 6.09 0.10
C ALA A 77 5.86 5.38 1.38
N GLU A 78 6.47 6.12 2.30
CA GLU A 78 6.79 5.62 3.62
C GLU A 78 5.88 6.27 4.67
N ALA A 79 5.37 5.46 5.60
CA ALA A 79 4.65 5.95 6.76
C ALA A 79 4.98 5.10 7.98
N ASN A 80 5.27 5.74 9.11
CA ASN A 80 5.57 5.09 10.39
C ASN A 80 6.67 4.01 10.30
N GLY A 81 7.71 4.22 9.48
CA GLY A 81 8.81 3.26 9.29
C GLY A 81 8.44 2.02 8.46
N VAL A 82 7.30 2.04 7.77
CA VAL A 82 6.85 0.96 6.87
C VAL A 82 6.74 1.51 5.44
N THR A 83 7.23 0.73 4.48
CA THR A 83 7.06 1.03 3.05
C THR A 83 5.69 0.57 2.57
N TYR A 84 4.95 1.48 1.94
CA TYR A 84 3.66 1.23 1.34
C TYR A 84 3.74 1.35 -0.18
N TYR A 85 3.13 0.40 -0.87
CA TYR A 85 2.90 0.42 -2.31
C TYR A 85 1.44 0.70 -2.62
N PHE A 86 1.19 1.43 -3.70
CA PHE A 86 -0.14 1.75 -4.18
C PHE A 86 -0.27 1.34 -5.64
N VAL A 87 -1.30 0.55 -5.95
CA VAL A 87 -1.58 0.08 -7.32
C VAL A 87 -2.86 0.69 -7.85
N GLY A 88 -2.81 1.24 -9.07
CA GLY A 88 -3.96 1.88 -9.72
C GLY A 88 -3.70 2.31 -11.15
#